data_AF-Q203Z2-F1
#
_entry.id   AF-Q203Z2-F1
#
_cell.length_a   1.000
_cell.length_b   1.000
_cell.length_c   1.000
_cell.angle_alpha   90.00
_cell.angle_beta   90.00
_cell.angle_gamma   90.00
#
_symmetry.space_group_name_H-M   'P 1'
#
loop_
_entity.id
_entity.type
_entity.pdbx_description
1 polymer ?
#
loop_
_entity_poly.entity_id
_entity_poly.type
_entity_poly.pdbx_seq_one_letter_code
_entity_poly.pdbx_strand_id
1 'polypeptide(L)'
;MSDLLHAVDALLARPDALPPPEVRARLRKADDLTQQEVARVLGVTRVAFNRWEVGAAKPRRRHLEAYTRLLAGWAAKHPNAVAGDEVE
;
A
#
# COMPACT_ATOMS: atom_id res chain seq x y z
N MET A 1 28.23 -2.85 -13.74
CA MET A 1 27.28 -3.71 -13.00
C MET A 1 26.25 -2.93 -12.19
N SER A 2 26.47 -1.65 -11.83
CA SER A 2 25.47 -0.83 -11.11
C SER A 2 24.35 -0.24 -11.96
N ASP A 3 24.49 -0.13 -13.28
CA ASP A 3 23.50 0.54 -14.14
C ASP A 3 22.20 -0.27 -14.26
N LEU A 4 22.32 -1.60 -14.28
CA LEU A 4 21.18 -2.51 -14.24
C LEU A 4 20.40 -2.38 -12.92
N LEU A 5 21.11 -2.33 -11.78
CA LEU A 5 20.48 -2.19 -10.47
C LEU A 5 19.74 -0.85 -10.34
N HIS A 6 20.32 0.25 -10.79
CA HIS A 6 19.64 1.55 -10.81
C HIS A 6 18.44 1.60 -11.78
N ALA A 7 18.53 0.94 -12.94
CA ALA A 7 17.41 0.83 -13.86
C ALA A 7 16.27 -0.02 -13.26
N VAL A 8 16.60 -1.07 -12.51
CA VAL A 8 15.64 -1.86 -11.74
C VAL A 8 15.03 -1.03 -10.62
N ASP A 9 15.83 -0.29 -9.85
CA ASP A 9 15.33 0.60 -8.79
C ASP A 9 14.42 1.71 -9.36
N ALA A 10 14.75 2.25 -10.53
CA ALA A 10 13.91 3.23 -11.24
C ALA A 10 12.58 2.64 -11.73
N LEU A 11 12.58 1.36 -12.15
CA LEU A 11 11.35 0.63 -12.50
C LEU A 11 10.50 0.33 -11.25
N LEU A 12 11.14 -0.04 -10.14
CA LEU A 12 10.49 -0.30 -8.85
C LEU A 12 9.96 0.97 -8.19
N ALA A 13 10.62 2.11 -8.38
CA ALA A 13 10.23 3.42 -7.88
C ALA A 13 9.07 4.04 -8.68
N ARG A 14 8.54 3.38 -9.73
CA ARG A 14 7.41 3.90 -10.50
C ARG A 14 6.16 4.02 -9.59
N PRO A 15 5.65 5.24 -9.35
CA PRO A 15 4.57 5.50 -8.39
C PRO A 15 3.19 4.98 -8.82
N ASP A 16 3.10 4.33 -9.99
CA ASP A 16 1.83 3.88 -10.58
C ASP A 16 1.37 2.49 -10.10
N ALA A 17 2.25 1.71 -9.46
CA ALA A 17 1.89 0.41 -8.92
C ALA A 17 1.58 0.53 -7.43
N LEU A 18 0.29 0.58 -7.08
CA LEU A 18 -0.13 0.29 -5.72
C LEU A 18 0.46 -1.08 -5.31
N PRO A 19 1.02 -1.22 -4.09
CA PRO A 19 1.61 -2.48 -3.63
C PRO A 19 0.59 -3.63 -3.74
N PRO A 20 1.04 -4.90 -3.77
CA PRO A 20 0.12 -6.03 -3.84
C PRO A 20 -0.97 -5.98 -2.76
N PRO A 21 -2.20 -6.48 -3.04
CA PRO A 21 -3.29 -6.48 -2.06
C PRO A 21 -2.91 -7.02 -0.68
N GLU A 22 -2.08 -8.06 -0.66
CA GLU A 22 -1.61 -8.69 0.58
C GLU A 22 -0.74 -7.75 1.41
N VAL A 23 0.16 -7.01 0.75
CA VAL A 23 1.03 -6.01 1.39
C VAL A 23 0.19 -4.87 1.96
N ARG A 24 -0.86 -4.41 1.25
CA ARG A 24 -1.77 -3.37 1.76
C ARG A 24 -2.40 -3.78 3.10
N ALA A 25 -2.91 -5.01 3.17
CA ALA A 25 -3.53 -5.55 4.38
C ALA A 25 -2.52 -5.76 5.51
N ARG A 26 -1.29 -6.23 5.21
CA ARG A 26 -0.20 -6.38 6.18
C ARG A 26 0.20 -5.03 6.77
N LEU A 27 0.42 -4.03 5.94
CA LEU A 27 0.77 -2.66 6.35
C LEU A 27 -0.29 -2.06 7.28
N ARG A 28 -1.57 -2.21 6.93
CA ARG A 28 -2.66 -1.72 7.78
C ARG A 28 -2.68 -2.42 9.14
N LYS A 29 -2.53 -3.74 9.16
CA LYS A 29 -2.52 -4.54 10.40
C LYS A 29 -1.29 -4.24 11.27
N ALA A 30 -0.14 -3.99 10.67
CA ALA A 30 1.08 -3.62 11.38
C ALA A 30 0.94 -2.27 12.12
N ASP A 31 0.12 -1.36 11.59
CA ASP A 31 -0.22 -0.08 12.24
C ASP A 31 -1.45 -0.21 13.20
N ASP A 32 -1.92 -1.43 13.46
CA ASP A 32 -3.10 -1.76 14.29
C ASP A 32 -4.41 -1.07 13.87
N LEU A 33 -4.56 -0.82 12.56
CA LEU A 33 -5.72 -0.12 12.02
C LEU A 33 -6.78 -1.07 11.47
N THR A 34 -8.04 -0.75 11.71
CA THR A 34 -9.17 -1.42 11.06
C THR A 34 -9.46 -0.83 9.68
N GLN A 35 -10.09 -1.61 8.80
CA GLN A 35 -10.58 -1.10 7.52
C GLN A 35 -11.55 0.08 7.69
N GLN A 36 -12.31 0.12 8.78
CA GLN A 36 -13.30 1.16 9.04
C GLN A 36 -12.67 2.49 9.44
N GLU A 37 -11.59 2.47 10.23
CA GLU A 37 -10.85 3.67 10.59
C GLU A 37 -10.20 4.31 9.37
N VAL A 38 -9.56 3.49 8.52
CA VAL A 38 -8.93 3.99 7.29
C VAL A 38 -9.99 4.54 6.32
N ALA A 39 -11.11 3.84 6.16
CA ALA A 39 -12.22 4.31 5.33
C ALA A 39 -12.77 5.66 5.81
N ARG A 40 -12.90 5.85 7.13
CA ARG A 40 -13.36 7.11 7.74
C ARG A 40 -12.41 8.27 7.42
N VAL A 41 -11.10 8.07 7.54
CA VAL A 41 -10.08 9.09 7.20
C VAL A 41 -10.09 9.43 5.72
N LEU A 42 -10.27 8.43 4.84
CA LEU A 42 -10.32 8.63 3.39
C LEU A 42 -11.69 9.11 2.88
N GLY A 43 -12.70 9.27 3.74
CA GLY A 43 -14.03 9.72 3.37
C GLY A 43 -14.80 8.74 2.47
N VAL A 44 -14.56 7.44 2.63
CA VAL A 44 -15.22 6.37 1.86
C VAL A 44 -15.90 5.34 2.76
N THR A 45 -16.72 4.47 2.16
CA THR A 45 -17.32 3.36 2.90
C THR A 45 -16.30 2.27 3.17
N ARG A 46 -16.47 1.51 4.26
CA ARG A 46 -15.65 0.32 4.56
C ARG A 46 -15.61 -0.67 3.39
N VAL A 47 -16.74 -0.84 2.70
CA VAL A 47 -16.86 -1.73 1.52
C VAL A 47 -16.02 -1.22 0.34
N ALA A 48 -16.03 0.09 0.07
CA ALA A 48 -15.21 0.68 -0.97
C ALA A 48 -13.72 0.53 -0.65
N PHE A 49 -13.32 0.79 0.60
CA PHE A 49 -11.96 0.57 1.05
C PHE A 49 -11.54 -0.90 0.94
N ASN A 50 -12.39 -1.85 1.36
CA ASN A 50 -12.11 -3.28 1.22
C ASN A 50 -11.86 -3.66 -0.24
N ARG A 51 -12.65 -3.15 -1.20
CA ARG A 51 -12.43 -3.38 -2.63
C ARG A 51 -11.09 -2.82 -3.12
N TRP A 52 -10.64 -1.70 -2.57
CA TRP A 52 -9.32 -1.16 -2.86
C TRP A 52 -8.21 -2.03 -2.24
N GLU A 53 -8.37 -2.44 -0.98
CA GLU A 53 -7.40 -3.25 -0.26
C GLU A 53 -7.18 -4.60 -0.93
N VAL A 54 -8.24 -5.32 -1.32
CA VAL A 54 -8.14 -6.61 -2.00
C VAL A 54 -7.84 -6.52 -3.50
N GLY A 55 -7.69 -5.30 -4.04
CA GLY A 55 -7.42 -5.07 -5.46
C GLY A 55 -8.61 -5.24 -6.41
N ALA A 56 -9.83 -5.49 -5.89
CA ALA A 56 -11.05 -5.63 -6.68
C ALA A 56 -11.51 -4.32 -7.36
N ALA A 57 -11.06 -3.15 -6.89
CA ALA A 57 -11.30 -1.87 -7.52
C ALA A 57 -10.14 -0.90 -7.30
N LYS A 58 -9.94 0.03 -8.24
CA LYS A 58 -8.95 1.11 -8.09
C LYS A 58 -9.61 2.38 -7.52
N PRO A 59 -8.95 3.10 -6.59
CA PRO A 59 -9.42 4.41 -6.14
C PRO A 59 -9.48 5.42 -7.30
N ARG A 60 -10.41 6.37 -7.23
CA ARG A 60 -10.41 7.53 -8.13
C ARG A 60 -9.20 8.43 -7.83
N ARG A 61 -8.74 9.21 -8.83
CA ARG A 61 -7.53 10.06 -8.75
C ARG A 61 -7.37 10.82 -7.43
N ARG A 62 -8.42 11.47 -6.91
CA ARG A 62 -8.38 12.21 -5.63
C ARG A 62 -8.05 11.35 -4.41
N HIS A 63 -8.56 10.12 -4.35
CA HIS A 63 -8.30 9.20 -3.24
C HIS A 63 -7.04 8.39 -3.47
N LEU A 64 -6.64 8.20 -4.74
CA LEU A 64 -5.43 7.48 -5.09
C LEU A 64 -4.21 8.15 -4.47
N GLU A 65 -4.10 9.49 -4.59
CA GLU A 65 -2.98 10.21 -4.00
C GLU A 65 -2.93 10.07 -2.47
N ALA A 66 -4.05 10.26 -1.79
CA ALA A 66 -4.14 10.09 -0.33
C ALA A 66 -3.82 8.64 0.09
N TYR A 67 -4.31 7.65 -0.66
CA TYR A 67 -4.10 6.24 -0.38
C TYR A 67 -2.65 5.83 -0.60
N THR A 68 -2.01 6.28 -1.68
CA THR A 68 -0.59 6.01 -1.93
C THR A 68 0.28 6.66 -0.86
N ARG A 69 -0.01 7.90 -0.43
CA ARG A 69 0.71 8.55 0.67
C ARG A 69 0.57 7.78 1.98
N LEU A 70 -0.63 7.27 2.29
CA LEU A 70 -0.87 6.44 3.48
C LEU A 70 -0.05 5.15 3.44
N LEU A 71 -0.10 4.43 2.32
CA LEU A 71 0.65 3.19 2.11
C LEU A 71 2.16 3.41 2.19
N ALA A 72 2.67 4.51 1.62
CA ALA A 72 4.08 4.87 1.71
C ALA A 72 4.50 5.17 3.17
N GLY A 73 3.65 5.86 3.93
CA GLY A 73 3.88 6.11 5.36
C GLY A 73 3.92 4.83 6.18
N TRP A 74 3.02 3.87 5.92
CA TRP A 74 3.06 2.57 6.58
C TRP A 74 4.28 1.74 6.17
N ALA A 75 4.65 1.75 4.88
CA ALA A 75 5.82 1.02 4.41
C ALA A 75 7.11 1.54 5.04
N ALA A 76 7.23 2.86 5.25
CA ALA A 76 8.36 3.45 5.95
C ALA A 76 8.42 3.08 7.43
N LYS A 77 7.27 2.93 8.10
CA LYS A 77 7.19 2.49 9.50
C LYS A 77 7.41 0.99 9.67
N HIS A 78 6.90 0.20 8.73
CA HIS A 78 6.80 -1.26 8.80
C HIS A 78 7.49 -1.90 7.58
N PRO A 79 8.82 -1.76 7.44
CA PRO A 79 9.54 -2.31 6.28
C PRO A 79 9.40 -3.85 6.19
N ASN A 80 9.33 -4.55 7.32
CA ASN A 80 9.18 -6.01 7.38
C ASN A 80 7.82 -6.48 6.83
N ALA A 81 6.78 -5.66 6.98
CA ALA A 81 5.44 -5.96 6.44
C ALA A 81 5.39 -5.87 4.90
N VAL A 82 6.35 -5.18 4.27
CA VAL A 82 6.51 -5.09 2.81
C VAL A 82 7.28 -6.29 2.27
N ALA A 83 8.36 -6.69 2.93
CA ALA A 83 9.17 -7.84 2.55
C ALA A 83 8.41 -9.17 2.68
N GLY A 84 7.42 -9.20 3.59
CA GLY A 84 6.56 -10.36 3.77
C GLY A 84 7.32 -11.51 4.39
N ASP A 85 7.58 -11.41 5.70
CA ASP A 85 8.14 -12.46 6.57
C ASP A 85 8.64 -13.71 5.84
N GLU A 86 9.88 -13.64 5.33
CA GLU A 86 10.78 -14.79 5.34
C GLU A 86 11.34 -14.91 6.77
N VAL A 87 10.52 -15.40 7.69
CA VAL A 87 10.98 -15.97 8.97
C VAL A 87 10.14 -17.20 9.27
N GLU A 88 10.54 -18.31 8.65
CA GLU A 88 11.02 -19.55 9.29
C GLU A 88 11.01 -20.71 8.29
#